data_AF-A0A061S120-F1
#
_entry.id   AF-A0A061S120-F1
#
_cell.length_a   1.000
_cell.length_b   1.000
_cell.length_c   1.000
_cell.angle_alpha   90.00
_cell.angle_beta   90.00
_cell.angle_gamma   90.00
#
_symmetry.space_group_name_H-M   'P 1'
#
loop_
_entity.id
_entity.type
_entity.pdbx_description
1 polymer ?
#
loop_
_entity_poly.entity_id
_entity_poly.type
_entity_poly.pdbx_seq_one_letter_code
_entity_poly.pdbx_strand_id
1 'polypeptide(L)'
;MAAPVQPNYAELADGLHKIAEQAQHLPNANPAQIFARLDNLQQDQQQILLILHQIMEGQAQLRRDILLAESRSSARGLNSTSGITGVLCFPRTEEGDIPQELALRSPQQLAVLEEHELDAYIQFYRLEGETRVAKLQNLGRFLGCKLL
;
A
#
# COMPACT_ATOMS: atom_id res chain seq x y z
N MET A 1 9.75 6.15 2.24
CA MET A 1 8.97 4.99 1.75
C MET A 1 9.73 3.73 2.14
N ALA A 2 9.14 2.85 2.93
CA ALA A 2 9.75 1.56 3.24
C ALA A 2 9.73 0.69 1.97
N ALA A 3 10.84 0.00 1.67
CA ALA A 3 10.88 -0.94 0.57
C ALA A 3 9.83 -2.04 0.81
N PRO A 4 9.12 -2.52 -0.22
CA PRO A 4 8.18 -3.62 -0.05
C PRO A 4 8.94 -4.82 0.50
N VAL A 5 8.53 -5.29 1.68
CA VAL A 5 9.02 -6.55 2.26
C VAL A 5 8.68 -7.62 1.25
N GLN A 6 9.70 -8.15 0.55
CA GLN A 6 9.46 -9.25 -0.35
C GLN A 6 9.18 -10.49 0.49
N PRO A 7 7.99 -11.09 0.38
CA PRO A 7 7.68 -12.32 1.10
C PRO A 7 8.68 -13.41 0.71
N ASN A 8 9.44 -13.92 1.68
CA ASN A 8 10.45 -14.95 1.44
C ASN A 8 9.82 -16.35 1.41
N TYR A 9 9.07 -16.62 0.34
CA TYR A 9 8.42 -17.92 0.15
C TYR A 9 9.44 -19.07 0.03
N ALA A 10 10.68 -18.78 -0.37
CA ALA A 10 11.75 -19.78 -0.44
C ALA A 10 12.19 -20.24 0.96
N GLU A 11 12.39 -19.31 1.90
CA GLU A 11 12.68 -19.65 3.30
C GLU A 11 11.51 -20.38 3.97
N LEU A 12 10.26 -20.00 3.66
CA LEU A 12 9.09 -20.73 4.15
C LEU A 12 9.06 -22.18 3.67
N ALA A 13 9.32 -22.40 2.36
CA ALA A 13 9.34 -23.73 1.78
C ALA A 13 10.48 -24.59 2.35
N ASP A 14 11.67 -24.00 2.54
CA ASP A 14 12.83 -24.67 3.13
C ASP A 14 12.58 -25.05 4.60
N GLY A 15 11.98 -24.15 5.39
CA GLY A 15 11.58 -24.43 6.77
C GLY A 15 10.55 -25.57 6.88
N LEU A 16 9.52 -25.56 6.02
CA LEU A 16 8.53 -26.64 5.97
C LEU A 16 9.15 -27.98 5.58
N HIS A 17 10.12 -27.97 4.67
CA HIS A 17 10.84 -29.17 4.25
C HIS A 17 11.69 -29.76 5.38
N LYS A 18 12.46 -28.91 6.09
CA LYS A 18 13.26 -29.31 7.25
C LYS A 18 12.42 -29.94 8.36
N ILE A 19 11.26 -29.35 8.66
CA ILE A 19 10.32 -29.93 9.63
C ILE A 19 9.82 -31.31 9.18
N ALA A 20 9.45 -31.45 7.91
CA ALA A 20 8.97 -32.72 7.38
C ALA A 20 10.04 -33.83 7.45
N GLU A 21 11.31 -33.51 7.14
CA GLU A 21 12.43 -34.46 7.26
C GLU A 21 12.72 -34.84 8.71
N GLN A 22 12.79 -33.86 9.62
CA GLN A 22 13.05 -34.12 11.03
C GLN A 22 11.93 -34.96 11.67
N ALA A 23 10.67 -34.70 11.29
CA ALA A 23 9.51 -35.44 11.79
C ALA A 23 9.52 -36.91 11.35
N GLN A 24 10.00 -37.22 10.15
CA GLN A 24 10.10 -38.60 9.64
C GLN A 24 11.09 -39.46 10.44
N HIS A 25 12.10 -38.86 11.05
CA HIS A 25 13.12 -39.60 11.78
C HIS A 25 12.81 -39.79 13.28
N LEU A 26 11.79 -39.11 13.82
CA LEU A 26 11.36 -39.22 15.24
C LEU A 26 11.11 -40.65 15.75
N PRO A 27 10.55 -41.61 14.98
CA PRO A 27 10.17 -42.92 15.52
C PRO A 27 11.33 -43.81 15.98
N ASN A 28 12.55 -43.56 15.48
CA ASN A 28 13.72 -44.45 15.66
C ASN A 28 14.83 -43.85 16.55
N ALA A 29 14.56 -42.75 17.25
CA ALA A 29 15.56 -42.01 18.02
C ALA A 29 15.56 -42.39 19.52
N ASN A 30 16.70 -42.29 20.19
CA ASN A 30 16.75 -42.44 21.65
C ASN A 30 16.03 -41.27 22.35
N PRO A 31 15.62 -41.38 23.62
CA PRO A 31 14.86 -40.32 24.31
C PRO A 31 15.53 -38.94 24.28
N ALA A 32 16.85 -38.86 24.43
CA ALA A 32 17.59 -37.59 24.38
C ALA A 32 17.57 -36.96 22.98
N GLN A 33 17.65 -37.79 21.94
CA GLN A 33 17.53 -37.37 20.53
C GLN A 33 16.10 -36.97 20.18
N ILE A 34 15.09 -37.59 20.80
CA ILE A 34 13.68 -37.19 20.63
C ILE A 34 13.47 -35.78 21.21
N PHE A 35 13.95 -35.50 22.43
CA PHE A 35 13.83 -34.17 23.03
C PHE A 35 14.57 -33.09 22.23
N ALA A 36 15.81 -33.34 21.81
CA ALA A 36 16.56 -32.40 20.98
C ALA A 36 15.89 -32.12 19.63
N ARG A 37 15.23 -33.13 19.03
CA ARG A 37 14.47 -32.94 17.80
C ARG A 37 13.16 -32.18 18.02
N LEU A 38 12.48 -32.41 19.14
CA LEU A 38 11.29 -31.62 19.50
C LEU A 38 11.64 -30.14 19.72
N ASP A 39 12.78 -29.85 20.37
CA ASP A 39 13.25 -28.48 20.55
C ASP A 39 13.55 -27.79 19.21
N ASN A 40 14.23 -28.49 18.29
CA ASN A 40 14.50 -27.97 16.94
C ASN A 40 13.21 -27.74 16.14
N LEU A 41 12.28 -28.70 16.16
CA LEU A 41 10.98 -28.58 15.49
C LEU A 41 10.18 -27.40 16.04
N GLN A 42 10.25 -27.15 17.35
CA GLN A 42 9.59 -26.02 17.98
C GLN A 42 10.20 -24.68 17.55
N GLN A 43 11.54 -24.60 17.41
CA GLN A 43 12.22 -23.42 16.87
C GLN A 43 11.86 -23.17 15.40
N ASP A 44 11.91 -24.22 14.57
CA ASP A 44 11.54 -24.14 13.15
C ASP A 44 10.08 -23.70 12.99
N GLN A 45 9.17 -24.21 13.83
CA GLN A 45 7.77 -23.80 13.85
C GLN A 45 7.59 -22.32 14.21
N GLN A 46 8.33 -21.81 15.20
CA GLN A 46 8.30 -20.39 15.56
C GLN A 46 8.82 -19.51 14.42
N GLN A 47 9.89 -19.93 13.75
CA GLN A 47 10.44 -19.22 12.59
C GLN A 47 9.45 -19.17 11.43
N ILE A 48 8.76 -20.28 11.14
CA ILE A 48 7.72 -20.33 10.11
C ILE A 48 6.55 -19.41 10.45
N LEU A 49 6.11 -19.37 11.71
CA LEU A 49 5.03 -18.46 12.13
C LEU A 49 5.40 -16.99 11.94
N LEU A 50 6.65 -16.62 12.23
CA LEU A 50 7.15 -15.27 11.99
C LEU A 50 7.16 -14.92 10.49
N ILE A 51 7.64 -15.84 9.65
CA ILE A 51 7.64 -15.66 8.19
C ILE A 51 6.21 -15.52 7.65
N LEU A 52 5.28 -16.36 8.11
CA LEU A 52 3.88 -16.28 7.72
C LEU A 52 3.24 -14.94 8.10
N HIS A 53 3.53 -14.42 9.29
CA HIS A 53 3.06 -13.10 9.72
C HIS A 53 3.57 -11.99 8.78
N GLN A 54 4.86 -12.00 8.46
CA GLN A 54 5.46 -11.03 7.53
C GLN A 54 4.84 -11.12 6.13
N ILE A 55 4.57 -12.33 5.64
CA ILE A 55 3.89 -12.54 4.35
C ILE A 55 2.48 -11.96 4.39
N MET A 56 1.71 -12.21 5.46
CA MET A 56 0.35 -11.71 5.61
C MET A 56 0.31 -10.16 5.65
N GLU A 57 1.22 -9.54 6.40
CA GLU A 57 1.35 -8.09 6.45
C GLU A 57 1.73 -7.51 5.07
N GLY A 58 2.69 -8.14 4.39
CA GLY A 58 3.09 -7.76 3.04
C GLY A 58 1.95 -7.86 2.03
N GLN A 59 1.15 -8.93 2.08
CA GLN A 59 -0.03 -9.09 1.23
C GLN A 59 -1.11 -8.04 1.53
N ALA A 60 -1.34 -7.74 2.81
CA ALA A 60 -2.30 -6.72 3.22
C ALA A 60 -1.86 -5.32 2.74
N GLN A 61 -0.56 -5.01 2.79
CA GLN A 61 -0.02 -3.77 2.25
C GLN A 61 -0.16 -3.71 0.73
N LEU A 62 0.26 -4.75 0.02
CA LEU A 62 0.18 -4.80 -1.44
C LEU A 62 -1.26 -4.63 -1.95
N ARG A 63 -2.22 -5.29 -1.28
CA ARG A 63 -3.64 -5.16 -1.61
C ARG A 63 -4.13 -3.72 -1.41
N ARG A 64 -3.68 -3.03 -0.36
CA ARG A 64 -3.98 -1.60 -0.14
C ARG A 64 -3.39 -0.74 -1.25
N ASP A 65 -2.11 -0.95 -1.60
CA ASP A 65 -1.43 -0.18 -2.65
C ASP A 65 -2.13 -0.32 -4.02
N ILE A 66 -2.56 -1.54 -4.38
CA ILE A 66 -3.33 -1.80 -5.60
C ILE A 66 -4.64 -1.01 -5.59
N LEU A 67 -5.41 -1.09 -4.50
CA LEU A 67 -6.70 -0.41 -4.37
C LEU A 67 -6.58 1.11 -4.47
N LEU A 68 -5.48 1.70 -3.97
CA LEU A 68 -5.18 3.12 -4.11
C LEU A 68 -4.77 3.47 -5.54
N ALA A 69 -3.92 2.64 -6.17
CA ALA A 69 -3.49 2.82 -7.54
C ALA A 69 -4.66 2.75 -8.53
N GLU A 70 -5.58 1.79 -8.35
CA GLU A 70 -6.81 1.63 -9.14
C GLU A 70 -7.72 2.85 -8.99
N SER A 71 -7.96 3.31 -7.76
CA SER A 71 -8.76 4.52 -7.52
C SER A 71 -8.17 5.74 -8.23
N ARG A 72 -6.85 5.93 -8.12
CA ARG A 72 -6.15 7.02 -8.83
C ARG A 72 -6.24 6.87 -10.34
N SER A 73 -6.06 5.67 -10.87
CA SER A 73 -6.16 5.41 -12.31
C SER A 73 -7.57 5.72 -12.83
N SER A 74 -8.60 5.27 -12.13
CA SER A 74 -10.01 5.53 -12.46
C SER A 74 -10.33 7.03 -12.41
N ALA A 75 -9.96 7.71 -11.32
CA ALA A 75 -10.15 9.15 -11.18
C ALA A 75 -9.47 9.93 -12.31
N ARG A 76 -8.22 9.58 -12.66
CA ARG A 76 -7.51 10.19 -13.80
C ARG A 76 -8.20 9.95 -15.13
N GLY A 77 -8.73 8.75 -15.35
CA GLY A 77 -9.52 8.42 -16.54
C GLY A 77 -10.75 9.32 -16.66
N LEU A 78 -11.51 9.47 -15.59
CA LEU A 78 -12.69 10.34 -15.53
C LEU A 78 -12.31 11.83 -15.68
N ASN A 79 -11.22 12.25 -15.04
CA ASN A 79 -10.79 13.64 -15.04
C ASN A 79 -10.17 14.09 -16.37
N SER A 80 -9.82 13.16 -17.27
CA SER A 80 -9.32 13.50 -18.60
C SER A 80 -10.34 14.30 -19.43
N THR A 81 -11.64 14.15 -19.15
CA THR A 81 -12.74 14.89 -19.79
C THR A 81 -13.37 15.95 -18.87
N SER A 82 -12.80 16.19 -17.68
CA SER A 82 -13.33 17.12 -16.67
C SER A 82 -13.45 18.56 -17.17
N GLY A 83 -12.59 18.99 -18.10
CA GLY A 83 -12.68 20.30 -18.73
C GLY A 83 -14.00 20.52 -19.50
N ILE A 84 -14.65 19.43 -19.93
CA ILE A 84 -15.93 19.44 -20.66
C ILE A 84 -17.10 19.25 -19.69
N THR A 85 -16.99 18.28 -18.77
CA THR A 85 -18.09 17.95 -17.85
C THR A 85 -18.22 18.94 -16.69
N GLY A 86 -17.15 19.66 -16.37
CA GLY A 86 -17.08 20.52 -15.17
C GLY A 86 -17.05 19.74 -13.86
N VAL A 87 -16.92 18.41 -13.91
CA VAL A 87 -16.94 17.52 -12.74
C VAL A 87 -15.56 16.92 -12.52
N LEU A 88 -15.10 16.92 -11.28
CA LEU A 88 -13.88 16.24 -10.84
C LEU A 88 -14.22 14.99 -10.03
N CYS A 89 -13.49 13.92 -10.30
CA CYS A 89 -13.40 12.73 -9.48
C CYS A 89 -12.12 12.81 -8.63
N PHE A 90 -12.26 12.68 -7.33
CA PHE A 90 -11.14 12.69 -6.39
C PHE A 90 -10.79 11.27 -5.98
N PRO A 91 -9.54 10.81 -6.17
CA PRO A 91 -9.15 9.47 -5.73
C PRO A 91 -9.04 9.42 -4.21
N ARG A 92 -9.24 8.22 -3.65
CA ARG A 92 -9.08 7.95 -2.22
C ARG A 92 -7.61 7.83 -1.82
N THR A 93 -7.31 8.08 -0.54
CA THR A 93 -6.01 7.89 0.09
C THR A 93 -6.07 6.75 1.12
N GLU A 94 -4.96 6.48 1.82
CA GLU A 94 -4.93 5.57 2.97
C GLU A 94 -5.86 6.01 4.10
N GLU A 95 -6.10 7.33 4.20
CA GLU A 95 -6.93 7.95 5.23
C GLU A 95 -8.43 7.95 4.85
N GLY A 96 -8.73 7.63 3.59
CA GLY A 96 -10.10 7.50 3.08
C GLY A 96 -10.40 8.47 1.94
N ASP A 97 -11.66 8.89 1.86
CA ASP A 97 -12.13 9.82 0.84
C ASP A 97 -11.77 11.27 1.19
N ILE A 98 -11.63 12.11 0.18
CA ILE A 98 -11.38 13.54 0.38
C ILE A 98 -12.57 14.17 1.15
N PRO A 99 -12.31 15.10 2.09
CA PRO A 99 -13.38 15.83 2.76
C PRO A 99 -14.37 16.45 1.77
N GLN A 100 -15.67 16.34 2.09
CA GLN A 100 -16.75 16.74 1.18
C GLN A 100 -16.65 18.23 0.78
N GLU A 101 -16.19 19.09 1.68
CA GLU A 101 -15.96 20.51 1.45
C GLU A 101 -14.96 20.77 0.30
N LEU A 102 -13.94 19.91 0.18
CA LEU A 102 -12.94 19.97 -0.88
C LEU A 102 -13.43 19.28 -2.16
N ALA A 103 -14.29 18.26 -2.03
CA ALA A 103 -14.82 17.48 -3.16
C ALA A 103 -15.78 18.27 -4.07
N LEU A 104 -16.36 19.37 -3.58
CA LEU A 104 -17.40 20.14 -4.29
C LEU A 104 -16.86 21.03 -5.42
N ARG A 105 -15.54 21.13 -5.58
CA ARG A 105 -14.91 22.06 -6.53
C ARG A 105 -14.82 21.46 -7.94
N SER A 106 -15.17 22.26 -8.95
CA SER A 106 -14.90 21.97 -10.37
C SER A 106 -13.43 22.27 -10.73
N PRO A 107 -12.93 21.80 -11.90
CA PRO A 107 -11.58 22.14 -12.35
C PRO A 107 -11.33 23.65 -12.43
N GLN A 108 -12.31 24.40 -12.93
CA GLN A 108 -12.20 25.85 -13.08
C GLN A 108 -12.18 26.55 -11.71
N GLN A 109 -12.94 26.04 -10.74
CA GLN A 109 -12.92 26.54 -9.38
C GLN A 109 -11.59 26.26 -8.70
N LEU A 110 -11.01 25.06 -8.88
CA LEU A 110 -9.66 24.75 -8.39
C LEU A 110 -8.60 25.67 -9.01
N ALA A 111 -8.69 25.96 -10.31
CA ALA A 111 -7.72 26.77 -11.04
C ALA A 111 -7.64 28.23 -10.56
N VAL A 112 -8.68 28.73 -9.89
CA VAL A 112 -8.73 30.12 -9.36
C VAL A 112 -8.48 30.22 -7.87
N LEU A 113 -8.37 29.09 -7.14
CA LEU A 113 -8.08 29.11 -5.71
C LEU A 113 -6.79 29.86 -5.39
N GLU A 114 -6.78 30.50 -4.23
CA GLU A 114 -5.57 31.10 -3.66
C GLU A 114 -4.62 30.02 -3.15
N GLU A 115 -3.36 30.41 -2.93
CA GLU A 115 -2.30 29.49 -2.51
C GLU A 115 -2.62 28.74 -1.21
N HIS A 116 -3.23 29.43 -0.25
CA HIS A 116 -3.58 28.89 1.06
C HIS A 116 -4.77 27.93 1.00
N GLU A 117 -5.70 28.13 0.06
CA GLU A 117 -6.83 27.22 -0.14
C GLU A 117 -6.37 25.90 -0.79
N LEU A 118 -5.31 25.95 -1.60
CA LEU A 118 -4.72 24.76 -2.21
C LEU A 118 -3.99 23.89 -1.18
N ASP A 119 -3.51 24.45 -0.06
CA ASP A 119 -2.78 23.70 0.97
C ASP A 119 -3.57 22.51 1.50
N ALA A 120 -4.89 22.64 1.63
CA ALA A 120 -5.74 21.53 2.09
C ALA A 120 -5.65 20.31 1.16
N TYR A 121 -5.64 20.53 -0.16
CA TYR A 121 -5.52 19.45 -1.15
C TYR A 121 -4.10 18.85 -1.17
N ILE A 122 -3.09 19.71 -1.07
CA ILE A 122 -1.68 19.31 -1.10
C ILE A 122 -1.33 18.50 0.14
N GLN A 123 -1.81 18.91 1.31
CA GLN A 123 -1.64 18.16 2.56
C GLN A 123 -2.38 16.83 2.53
N PHE A 124 -3.66 16.83 2.12
CA PHE A 124 -4.47 15.61 2.06
C PHE A 124 -3.85 14.54 1.14
N TYR A 125 -3.36 14.95 -0.03
CA TYR A 125 -2.71 14.04 -0.98
C TYR A 125 -1.21 13.87 -0.78
N ARG A 126 -0.63 14.52 0.25
CA ARG A 126 0.81 14.54 0.54
C ARG A 126 1.64 14.87 -0.70
N LEU A 127 1.20 15.89 -1.45
CA LEU A 127 1.86 16.38 -2.65
C LEU A 127 2.92 17.42 -2.29
N GLU A 128 3.88 17.62 -3.18
CA GLU A 128 4.89 18.68 -3.05
C GLU A 128 4.40 19.98 -3.70
N GLY A 129 4.93 21.12 -3.26
CA GLY A 129 4.71 22.41 -3.91
C GLY A 129 4.61 23.57 -2.91
N GLU A 130 5.55 24.51 -3.01
CA GLU A 130 5.58 25.69 -2.12
C GLU A 130 4.75 26.84 -2.69
N THR A 131 4.77 27.04 -4.02
CA THR A 131 4.05 28.13 -4.69
C THR A 131 2.71 27.68 -5.24
N ARG A 132 1.75 28.62 -5.37
CA ARG A 132 0.45 28.39 -6.03
C ARG A 132 0.56 27.63 -7.36
N VAL A 133 1.51 28.02 -8.22
CA VAL A 133 1.69 27.40 -9.54
C VAL A 133 2.16 25.95 -9.42
N ALA A 134 3.13 25.68 -8.55
CA ALA A 134 3.61 24.32 -8.30
C ALA A 134 2.50 23.43 -7.73
N LYS A 135 1.73 23.95 -6.76
CA LYS A 135 0.59 23.25 -6.16
C LYS A 135 -0.46 22.87 -7.22
N LEU A 136 -0.87 23.81 -8.08
CA LEU A 136 -1.83 23.55 -9.15
C LEU A 136 -1.31 22.53 -10.18
N GLN A 137 -0.03 22.63 -10.57
CA GLN A 137 0.57 21.68 -11.51
C GLN A 137 0.64 20.27 -10.94
N ASN A 138 1.08 20.14 -9.69
CA ASN A 138 1.21 18.83 -9.03
C ASN A 138 -0.17 18.22 -8.74
N LEU A 139 -1.13 19.02 -8.28
CA LEU A 139 -2.51 18.59 -8.08
C LEU A 139 -3.15 18.18 -9.41
N GLY A 140 -3.01 18.98 -10.47
CA GLY A 140 -3.54 18.67 -11.79
C GLY A 140 -2.93 17.37 -12.37
N ARG A 141 -1.61 17.19 -12.24
CA ARG A 141 -0.93 15.96 -12.65
C ARG A 141 -1.42 14.74 -11.85
N PHE A 142 -1.61 14.90 -10.55
CA PHE A 142 -2.11 13.85 -9.68
C PHE A 142 -3.55 13.44 -10.03
N LEU A 143 -4.43 14.43 -10.20
CA LEU A 143 -5.84 14.23 -10.57
C LEU A 143 -6.03 13.83 -12.04
N GLY A 144 -5.06 14.07 -12.92
CA GLY A 144 -5.16 13.76 -14.35
C GLY A 144 -5.93 14.79 -15.16
N CYS A 145 -5.95 16.05 -14.73
CA CYS A 145 -6.59 17.16 -15.43
C CYS A 145 -5.65 18.37 -15.55
N LYS A 146 -5.92 19.26 -16.52
CA LYS A 146 -5.24 20.55 -16.62
C LYS A 146 -5.96 21.58 -15.77
N LEU A 147 -5.26 22.08 -14.74
CA LEU A 147 -5.71 23.19 -13.89
C LEU A 147 -4.99 24.51 -14.24
N LEU A 148 -3.96 24.43 -15.07
CA LEU A 148 -3.15 25.50 -15.63
C LEU A 148 -2.91 25.23 -17.12
#